data_AF-A0A158CBT4-F1
#
_entry.id   AF-A0A158CBT4-F1
#
_cell.length_a   1.000
_cell.length_b   1.000
_cell.length_c   1.000
_cell.angle_alpha   90.00
_cell.angle_beta   90.00
_cell.angle_gamma   90.00
#
_symmetry.space_group_name_H-M   'P 1'
#
loop_
_entity.id
_entity.type
_entity.pdbx_description
1 polymer ?
#
loop_
_entity_poly.entity_id
_entity_poly.type
_entity_poly.pdbx_seq_one_letter_code
_entity_poly.pdbx_strand_id
1 'polypeptide(L)'
;MTDDAQMDDEGESLVAAMTRPTMIGGLTLASLAMSFYFPGMAALITRSVWAAACIPVLLLMSYLVCLKDVYLFDILSAATHLKTCPNKRFWGCRRYAPR
;
A
#
# COMPACT_ATOMS: atom_id res chain seq x y z
N MET A 1 -8.97 -31.94 23.34
CA MET A 1 -10.11 -31.87 22.40
C MET A 1 -10.65 -30.45 22.21
N THR A 2 -10.71 -29.59 23.23
CA THR A 2 -10.96 -28.15 23.02
C THR A 2 -9.67 -27.36 22.72
N ASP A 3 -8.51 -27.87 23.14
CA ASP A 3 -7.19 -27.23 22.97
C ASP A 3 -6.69 -27.28 21.51
N ASP A 4 -6.92 -28.41 20.83
CA ASP A 4 -6.49 -28.63 19.44
C ASP A 4 -7.20 -27.69 18.44
N ALA A 5 -8.47 -27.37 18.68
CA ALA A 5 -9.25 -26.47 17.84
C ALA A 5 -8.84 -24.99 18.00
N GLN A 6 -8.26 -24.61 19.14
CA GLN A 6 -7.81 -23.24 19.39
C GLN A 6 -6.43 -22.98 18.76
N MET A 7 -5.55 -23.99 18.71
CA MET A 7 -4.26 -23.90 18.01
C MET A 7 -4.40 -23.75 16.49
N ASP A 8 -5.35 -24.46 15.87
CA ASP A 8 -5.58 -24.34 14.43
C ASP A 8 -6.07 -22.93 14.04
N ASP A 9 -6.95 -22.33 14.86
CA ASP A 9 -7.46 -20.95 14.65
C ASP A 9 -6.37 -19.88 14.83
N GLU A 10 -5.50 -20.05 15.84
CA GLU A 10 -4.31 -19.19 16.01
C GLU A 10 -3.35 -19.30 14.83
N GLY A 11 -3.14 -20.50 14.30
CA GLY A 11 -2.31 -20.74 13.11
C GLY A 11 -2.83 -20.01 11.86
N GLU A 12 -4.13 -20.08 11.59
CA GLU A 12 -4.73 -19.38 10.45
C GLU A 12 -4.66 -17.85 10.61
N SER A 13 -4.87 -17.33 11.82
CA SER A 13 -4.77 -15.90 12.09
C SER A 13 -3.34 -15.36 11.94
N LEU A 14 -2.33 -16.13 12.37
CA LEU A 14 -0.92 -15.82 12.18
C LEU A 14 -0.54 -15.79 10.70
N VAL A 15 -0.97 -16.78 9.91
CA VAL A 15 -0.72 -16.81 8.47
C VAL A 15 -1.42 -15.65 7.77
N ALA A 16 -2.65 -15.32 8.17
CA ALA A 16 -3.37 -14.16 7.65
C ALA A 16 -2.70 -12.84 8.02
N ALA A 17 -2.12 -12.72 9.22
CA ALA A 17 -1.38 -11.53 9.63
C ALA A 17 -0.06 -11.37 8.86
N MET A 18 0.67 -12.46 8.64
CA MET A 18 1.94 -12.47 7.90
C MET A 18 1.79 -12.16 6.40
N THR A 19 0.60 -12.41 5.84
CA THR A 19 0.30 -12.12 4.43
C THR A 19 -0.30 -10.73 4.20
N ARG A 20 -0.70 -10.03 5.26
CA ARG A 20 -1.19 -8.65 5.15
C ARG A 20 -0.02 -7.66 5.09
N PRO A 21 -0.12 -6.63 4.23
CA PRO A 21 0.87 -5.56 4.22
C PRO A 21 0.87 -4.84 5.58
N THR A 22 2.05 -4.43 6.02
CA THR A 22 2.22 -3.75 7.30
C THR A 22 1.48 -2.41 7.30
N MET A 23 0.62 -2.21 8.31
CA MET A 23 -0.18 -0.99 8.48
C MET A 23 0.09 -0.32 9.82
N ILE A 24 0.18 1.01 9.81
CA ILE A 24 0.34 1.85 11.00
C ILE A 24 -0.82 2.84 11.01
N GLY A 25 -1.71 2.75 12.00
CA GLY A 25 -2.82 3.69 12.17
C GLY A 25 -3.79 3.76 10.97
N GLY A 26 -3.90 2.69 10.17
CA GLY A 26 -4.72 2.66 8.95
C GLY A 26 -4.00 3.13 7.68
N LEU A 27 -2.73 3.54 7.77
CA LEU A 27 -1.88 3.80 6.60
C LEU A 27 -0.99 2.60 6.32
N THR A 28 -0.90 2.20 5.05
CA THR A 28 0.12 1.23 4.63
C THR A 28 1.51 1.85 4.70
N LEU A 29 2.52 1.06 5.03
CA LEU A 29 3.91 1.53 5.10
C LEU A 29 4.38 2.13 3.76
N ALA A 30 3.90 1.57 2.65
CA ALA A 30 4.14 2.11 1.30
C ALA A 30 3.52 3.51 1.10
N SER A 31 2.26 3.71 1.50
CA SER A 31 1.60 5.03 1.40
C SER A 31 2.30 6.08 2.26
N LEU A 32 2.76 5.69 3.45
CA LEU A 32 3.51 6.55 4.35
C LEU A 32 4.84 6.96 3.71
N ALA A 33 5.58 5.97 3.19
CA ALA A 33 6.86 6.19 2.52
C ALA A 33 6.70 7.14 1.31
N MET A 34 5.71 6.92 0.44
CA MET A 34 5.42 7.84 -0.68
C MET A 34 5.08 9.26 -0.18
N SER A 35 4.24 9.36 0.85
CA SER A 35 3.78 10.64 1.39
C SER A 35 4.91 11.47 2.01
N PHE A 36 5.97 10.83 2.50
CA PHE A 36 7.18 11.54 2.94
C PHE A 36 8.20 11.74 1.82
N TYR A 37 8.31 10.79 0.89
CA TYR A 37 9.26 10.83 -0.21
C TYR A 37 9.00 11.97 -1.19
N PHE A 38 7.76 12.13 -1.66
CA PHE A 38 7.39 13.19 -2.60
C PHE A 38 7.66 14.61 -2.08
N PRO A 39 7.17 15.00 -0.89
CA PRO A 39 7.47 16.32 -0.33
C PRO A 39 8.93 16.44 0.11
N GLY A 40 9.59 15.35 0.52
CA GLY A 40 11.03 15.35 0.79
C GLY A 40 11.85 15.72 -0.45
N MET A 41 11.57 15.08 -1.58
CA MET A 41 12.22 15.41 -2.86
C MET A 41 11.89 16.83 -3.33
N ALA A 42 10.64 17.27 -3.18
CA ALA A 42 10.24 18.64 -3.51
C ALA A 42 10.93 19.69 -2.63
N ALA A 43 11.05 19.43 -1.32
CA ALA A 43 11.74 20.31 -0.37
C ALA A 43 13.22 20.48 -0.73
N LEU A 44 13.89 19.40 -1.13
CA LEU A 44 15.28 19.42 -1.56
C LEU A 44 15.47 20.24 -2.85
N ILE A 45 14.56 20.08 -3.82
CA ILE A 45 14.62 20.81 -5.10
C ILE A 45 14.37 22.31 -4.89
N THR A 46 13.33 22.66 -4.15
CA THR A 46 12.94 24.07 -3.95
C THR A 46 13.77 24.76 -2.86
N ARG A 47 14.49 24.00 -2.03
CA ARG A 47 15.28 24.50 -0.88
C ARG A 47 14.46 25.39 0.06
N SER A 48 13.15 25.12 0.14
CA SER A 48 12.15 26.03 0.73
C SER A 48 11.31 25.33 1.78
N VAL A 49 11.10 26.03 2.90
CA VAL A 49 10.32 25.58 4.06
C VAL A 49 8.83 25.39 3.74
N TRP A 50 8.35 25.97 2.64
CA TRP A 50 6.98 25.82 2.16
C TRP A 50 6.65 24.39 1.74
N ALA A 51 7.65 23.59 1.37
CA ALA A 51 7.45 22.18 1.07
C ALA A 51 7.03 21.37 2.33
N ALA A 52 7.35 21.86 3.54
CA ALA A 52 6.88 21.23 4.76
C ALA A 52 5.35 21.36 4.95
N ALA A 53 4.74 22.44 4.45
CA ALA A 53 3.29 22.61 4.48
C ALA A 53 2.56 21.65 3.54
N CYS A 54 3.23 21.13 2.50
CA CYS A 54 2.66 20.12 1.60
C CYS A 54 2.59 18.72 2.24
N ILE A 55 3.41 18.45 3.27
CA ILE A 55 3.47 17.15 3.95
C ILE A 55 2.10 16.73 4.53
N PRO A 56 1.43 17.53 5.38
CA PRO A 56 0.14 17.13 5.94
C PRO A 56 -0.93 16.97 4.86
N VAL A 57 -0.88 17.76 3.78
CA VAL A 57 -1.83 17.65 2.67
C VAL A 57 -1.67 16.31 1.95
N LEU A 58 -0.43 15.93 1.63
CA LEU A 58 -0.16 14.65 0.96
C LEU A 58 -0.46 13.45 1.85
N LEU A 59 -0.18 13.56 3.15
CA LEU A 59 -0.53 12.54 4.14
C LEU A 59 -2.06 12.35 4.23
N LEU A 60 -2.82 13.44 4.20
CA LEU A 60 -4.28 13.39 4.28
C LEU A 60 -4.87 12.82 2.99
N MET A 61 -4.32 13.17 1.83
CA MET A 61 -4.71 12.58 0.55
C MET A 61 -4.41 11.09 0.48
N SER A 62 -3.23 10.65 0.93
CA SER A 62 -2.90 9.22 0.94
C SER A 62 -3.74 8.44 1.95
N TYR A 63 -4.09 9.04 3.09
CA TYR A 63 -5.04 8.47 4.05
C TYR A 63 -6.42 8.23 3.41
N LEU A 64 -6.96 9.22 2.68
CA LEU A 64 -8.24 9.05 1.98
C LEU A 64 -8.19 7.95 0.91
N VAL A 65 -7.06 7.82 0.21
CA VAL A 65 -6.84 6.75 -0.77
C VAL A 65 -6.82 5.38 -0.06
N CYS A 66 -6.08 5.25 1.05
CA CYS A 66 -6.03 4.02 1.84
C CYS A 66 -7.38 3.63 2.45
N LEU A 67 -8.23 4.61 2.78
CA LEU A 67 -9.59 4.36 3.27
C LEU A 67 -10.49 3.77 2.16
N LYS A 68 -10.22 4.10 0.90
CA LYS A 68 -10.94 3.56 -0.26
C LYS A 68 -10.43 2.16 -0.61
N ASP A 69 -9.12 1.97 -0.66
CA ASP A 69 -8.48 0.73 -1.05
C ASP A 69 -7.03 0.66 -0.52
N VAL A 70 -6.76 -0.34 0.32
CA VAL A 70 -5.47 -0.50 1.02
C VAL A 70 -4.33 -0.88 0.06
N TYR A 71 -4.66 -1.61 -1.00
CA TYR A 71 -3.65 -2.25 -1.87
C TYR A 71 -3.29 -1.40 -3.09
N LEU A 72 -3.90 -0.23 -3.25
CA LEU A 72 -3.79 0.59 -4.46
C LEU A 72 -2.34 1.00 -4.76
N PHE A 73 -1.58 1.35 -3.72
CA PHE A 73 -0.16 1.72 -3.86
C PHE A 73 0.73 0.54 -4.26
N ASP A 74 0.47 -0.64 -3.69
CA ASP A 74 1.23 -1.85 -4.01
C ASP A 74 0.95 -2.32 -5.43
N ILE A 75 -0.31 -2.24 -5.86
CA ILE A 75 -0.72 -2.50 -7.25
C ILE A 75 -0.07 -1.49 -8.20
N LEU A 76 -0.01 -0.21 -7.83
CA LEU A 76 0.64 0.81 -8.65
C LEU A 76 2.14 0.51 -8.82
N SER A 77 2.83 0.12 -7.74
CA SER A 77 4.23 -0.31 -7.77
C SER A 77 4.43 -1.57 -8.63
N ALA A 78 3.56 -2.58 -8.46
CA ALA A 78 3.60 -3.78 -9.29
C ALA A 78 3.30 -3.46 -10.77
N ALA A 79 2.43 -2.49 -11.04
CA ALA A 79 2.09 -2.06 -12.39
C ALA A 79 3.25 -1.35 -13.08
N THR A 80 4.07 -0.57 -12.37
CA THR A 80 5.26 0.07 -12.94
C THR A 80 6.40 -0.92 -13.19
N HIS A 81 6.54 -1.94 -12.34
CA HIS A 81 7.60 -2.94 -12.47
C HIS A 81 7.31 -4.04 -13.50
N LEU A 82 6.04 -4.44 -13.69
CA LEU A 82 5.71 -5.51 -14.62
C LEU A 82 5.89 -5.11 -16.07
N LYS A 83 6.73 -5.86 -16.80
CA LYS A 83 6.88 -5.76 -18.25
C LYS A 83 5.51 -5.87 -18.96
N THR A 84 5.26 -4.99 -19.93
CA THR A 84 4.05 -5.03 -20.75
C THR A 84 3.96 -6.39 -21.43
N CYS A 85 2.92 -7.16 -21.09
CA CYS A 85 2.66 -8.45 -21.71
C CYS A 85 2.25 -8.22 -23.17
N PRO A 86 3.03 -8.67 -24.17
CA PRO A 86 2.70 -8.41 -25.58
C PRO A 86 1.37 -9.05 -25.98
N ASN A 87 0.97 -10.14 -25.32
CA ASN A 87 -0.29 -10.84 -25.56
C ASN A 87 -1.45 -10.40 -24.64
N LYS A 88 -1.44 -9.15 -24.14
CA LYS A 88 -2.50 -8.62 -23.24
C LYS A 88 -3.91 -8.73 -23.84
N ARG A 89 -4.03 -8.70 -25.18
CA ARG A 89 -5.30 -8.80 -25.90
C ARG A 89 -5.95 -10.20 -25.82
N PHE A 90 -5.16 -11.25 -25.67
CA PHE A 90 -5.66 -12.64 -25.61
C PHE A 90 -5.95 -13.11 -24.18
N TRP A 91 -5.12 -12.69 -23.21
CA TRP A 91 -5.21 -13.13 -21.81
C TRP A 91 -6.19 -12.30 -20.96
N GLY A 92 -6.66 -11.16 -21.46
CA GLY A 92 -7.57 -10.27 -20.72
C GLY A 92 -6.86 -9.40 -19.66
N CYS A 93 -7.64 -8.51 -19.02
CA CYS A 93 -7.13 -7.53 -18.06
C CYS A 93 -6.52 -8.17 -16.80
N ARG A 94 -5.51 -7.52 -16.22
CA ARG A 94 -5.02 -7.83 -14.86
C ARG A 94 -6.14 -7.52 -13.88
N ARG A 95 -6.81 -8.56 -13.36
CA ARG A 95 -7.83 -8.39 -12.31
C ARG A 95 -7.15 -8.50 -10.96
N TYR A 96 -7.25 -7.42 -10.20
CA TYR A 96 -7.08 -7.42 -8.77
C TYR A 96 -8.46 -7.65 -8.15
N ALA A 97 -8.57 -8.61 -7.24
CA ALA A 97 -9.78 -8.84 -6.45
C ALA A 97 -9.49 -8.35 -5.03
N PRO A 98 -10.05 -7.19 -4.61
CA PRO A 98 -9.97 -6.77 -3.22
C PRO A 98 -10.68 -7.83 -2.36
N ARG A 99 -10.02 -8.29 -1.30
CA ARG A 99 -10.59 -9.21 -0.29
C ARG A 99 -10.79 -8.45 1.02
#